data_AF-A0A258CF62-F1
#
_entry.id   AF-A0A258CF62-F1
#
_cell.length_a   1.000
_cell.length_b   1.000
_cell.length_c   1.000
_cell.angle_alpha   90.00
_cell.angle_beta   90.00
_cell.angle_gamma   90.00
#
_symmetry.space_group_name_H-M   'P 1'
#
loop_
_entity.id
_entity.type
_entity.pdbx_description
1 polymer ?
#
loop_
_entity_poly.entity_id
_entity_poly.type
_entity_poly.pdbx_seq_one_letter_code
_entity_poly.pdbx_strand_id
1 'polypeptide(L)'
;MSGKPAARVGDPTTCPKTGHGDNAIVSGSPDVLFDGLPAARAGDTTGCGSALSGNLISNVLINGRPVATLGSLGDHGNVIIGGSGTVIIGNTHTPASFTPPAPLGNTAPAALTPIAPALPPQSSFADARAWQEEPGDPAPYGLEEEDEEEELTARQAVTLRIGVFFDGTGNNASNSAIGAQCRAPALGLGEQEAQAMVQRCEAHHLDPDSSYANDVSNIWRLYELYRDEPIPKEVGAPSIFRVYVTGIGTTTGKPDTLFPGQAFGRGATGVLAKVEEGMMLVAQALDTFQEENPNATPARLELDIFGFSRGAAAARHFANQVLRREQGPLGDLRRAGKLGLAAGFDWRNDVAINFIG
;
A
#
# COMPACT_ATOMS: atom_id res chain seq x y z
N MET A 1 15.70 -22.82 -13.32
CA MET A 1 15.31 -22.85 -11.90
C MET A 1 16.42 -23.53 -11.12
N SER A 2 17.08 -22.84 -10.18
CA SER A 2 18.22 -23.37 -9.40
C SER A 2 17.80 -23.99 -8.05
N GLY A 3 16.55 -24.44 -7.97
CA GLY A 3 16.02 -25.01 -6.74
C GLY A 3 16.51 -26.45 -6.55
N LYS A 4 16.83 -26.81 -5.31
CA LYS A 4 17.23 -28.15 -4.90
C LYS A 4 16.18 -28.75 -3.96
N PRO A 5 15.95 -30.08 -3.99
CA PRO A 5 15.11 -30.77 -3.01
C PRO A 5 15.48 -30.41 -1.57
N ALA A 6 14.49 -30.05 -0.75
CA ALA A 6 14.68 -29.79 0.67
C ALA A 6 14.99 -31.09 1.42
N ALA A 7 15.98 -31.05 2.32
CA ALA A 7 16.36 -32.22 3.11
C ALA A 7 15.55 -32.33 4.40
N ARG A 8 15.32 -33.56 4.86
CA ARG A 8 14.47 -33.90 6.00
C ARG A 8 15.07 -35.05 6.79
N VAL A 9 14.63 -35.21 8.03
CA VAL A 9 14.93 -36.42 8.80
C VAL A 9 14.51 -37.65 8.02
N GLY A 10 15.42 -38.63 7.94
CA GLY A 10 15.27 -39.85 7.15
C GLY A 10 15.89 -39.79 5.75
N ASP A 11 16.16 -38.60 5.19
CA ASP A 11 16.78 -38.51 3.87
C ASP A 11 18.25 -39.01 3.93
N PRO A 12 18.73 -39.72 2.89
CA PRO A 12 20.04 -40.38 2.90
C PRO A 12 21.21 -39.41 2.73
N THR A 13 22.33 -39.75 3.37
CA THR A 13 23.63 -39.08 3.20
C THR A 13 24.73 -40.11 2.96
N THR A 14 25.74 -39.78 2.17
CA THR A 14 26.91 -40.64 1.92
C THR A 14 28.14 -40.06 2.57
N CYS A 15 28.75 -40.78 3.52
CA CYS A 15 29.92 -40.32 4.26
C CYS A 15 31.23 -40.93 3.73
N PRO A 16 32.25 -40.12 3.40
CA PRO A 16 33.52 -40.61 2.89
C PRO A 16 34.44 -41.20 3.97
N LYS A 17 34.11 -41.03 5.26
CA LYS A 17 34.92 -41.60 6.35
C LYS A 17 34.79 -43.14 6.36
N THR A 18 35.93 -43.83 6.41
CA THR A 18 36.01 -45.28 6.48
C THR A 18 35.12 -45.83 7.61
N GLY A 19 34.21 -46.74 7.28
CA GLY A 19 33.29 -47.36 8.24
C GLY A 19 31.98 -46.61 8.50
N HIS A 20 31.76 -45.42 7.93
CA HIS A 20 30.51 -44.65 8.13
C HIS A 20 29.45 -44.97 7.06
N GLY A 21 29.85 -45.07 5.79
CA GLY A 21 28.96 -45.43 4.68
C GLY A 21 27.74 -44.51 4.51
N ASP A 22 26.69 -45.06 3.91
CA ASP A 22 25.42 -44.36 3.74
C ASP A 22 24.59 -44.42 5.02
N ASN A 23 24.10 -43.26 5.46
CA ASN A 23 23.31 -43.12 6.68
C ASN A 23 22.34 -41.94 6.57
N ALA A 24 21.22 -42.03 7.27
CA ALA A 24 20.16 -41.03 7.20
C ALA A 24 20.44 -39.80 8.08
N ILE A 25 19.77 -38.69 7.79
CA ILE A 25 19.64 -37.56 8.71
C ILE A 25 18.77 -37.99 9.90
N VAL A 26 19.21 -37.74 11.13
CA VAL A 26 18.56 -38.25 12.36
C VAL A 26 18.01 -37.14 13.27
N SER A 27 18.35 -35.88 13.03
CA SER A 27 17.72 -34.74 13.72
C SER A 27 17.21 -33.69 12.72
N GLY A 28 16.26 -32.88 13.17
CA GLY A 28 15.60 -31.86 12.36
C GLY A 28 14.87 -30.84 13.21
N SER A 29 14.08 -30.01 12.55
CA SER A 29 13.19 -29.04 13.19
C SER A 29 12.13 -29.72 14.10
N PRO A 30 11.83 -29.15 15.28
CA PRO A 30 10.80 -29.71 16.16
C PRO A 30 9.37 -29.45 15.65
N ASP A 31 9.17 -28.49 14.74
CA ASP A 31 7.86 -27.94 14.39
C ASP A 31 7.66 -27.64 12.90
N VAL A 32 8.73 -27.58 12.10
CA VAL A 32 8.65 -27.39 10.65
C VAL A 32 8.84 -28.71 9.94
N LEU A 33 7.83 -29.09 9.17
CA LEU A 33 7.78 -30.36 8.44
C LEU A 33 7.80 -30.11 6.93
N PHE A 34 8.56 -30.92 6.20
CA PHE A 34 8.45 -31.05 4.75
C PHE A 34 7.92 -32.44 4.44
N ASP A 35 6.78 -32.52 3.72
CA ASP A 35 6.03 -33.76 3.50
C ASP A 35 5.80 -34.60 4.76
N GLY A 36 5.54 -33.94 5.89
CA GLY A 36 5.26 -34.61 7.17
C GLY A 36 6.50 -35.08 7.94
N LEU A 37 7.73 -34.86 7.44
CA LEU A 37 8.97 -35.19 8.14
C LEU A 37 9.70 -33.91 8.59
N PRO A 38 10.37 -33.92 9.77
CA PRO A 38 11.14 -32.78 10.26
C PRO A 38 12.14 -32.23 9.23
N ALA A 39 12.11 -30.92 8.98
CA ALA A 39 13.04 -30.26 8.09
C ALA A 39 14.47 -30.28 8.63
N ALA A 40 15.46 -30.63 7.80
CA ALA A 40 16.87 -30.65 8.18
C ALA A 40 17.51 -29.27 8.01
N ARG A 41 18.35 -28.87 8.96
CA ARG A 41 18.93 -27.52 9.06
C ARG A 41 20.39 -27.57 9.47
N ALA A 42 21.04 -26.41 9.50
CA ALA A 42 22.37 -26.25 10.06
C ALA A 42 22.48 -26.86 11.47
N GLY A 43 23.51 -27.65 11.69
CA GLY A 43 23.80 -28.33 12.95
C GLY A 43 22.96 -29.58 13.23
N ASP A 44 21.97 -29.91 12.39
CA ASP A 44 21.28 -31.19 12.52
C ASP A 44 22.22 -32.36 12.17
N THR A 45 22.05 -33.50 12.83
CA THR A 45 23.00 -34.61 12.78
C THR A 45 22.55 -35.73 11.85
N THR A 46 23.53 -36.48 11.35
CA THR A 46 23.37 -37.70 10.57
C THR A 46 23.64 -38.93 11.43
N GLY A 47 23.21 -40.12 10.98
CA GLY A 47 23.34 -41.37 11.72
C GLY A 47 24.80 -41.75 12.05
N CYS A 48 25.76 -41.22 11.29
CA CYS A 48 27.19 -41.40 11.57
C CYS A 48 27.80 -40.31 12.49
N GLY A 49 26.96 -39.45 13.07
CA GLY A 49 27.34 -38.40 14.01
C GLY A 49 27.78 -37.07 13.37
N SER A 50 27.81 -36.97 12.04
CA SER A 50 28.21 -35.73 11.36
C SER A 50 27.13 -34.66 11.47
N ALA A 51 27.51 -33.41 11.76
CA ALA A 51 26.62 -32.27 11.78
C ALA A 51 26.61 -31.53 10.43
N LEU A 52 25.41 -31.22 9.92
CA LEU A 52 25.21 -30.47 8.67
C LEU A 52 25.74 -29.04 8.81
N SER A 53 26.74 -28.68 8.00
CA SER A 53 27.51 -27.45 8.18
C SER A 53 27.88 -26.74 6.87
N GLY A 54 27.91 -27.44 5.75
CA GLY A 54 28.33 -26.89 4.45
C GLY A 54 27.24 -26.94 3.38
N ASN A 55 27.38 -26.12 2.34
CA ASN A 55 26.44 -26.05 1.20
C ASN A 55 24.96 -25.92 1.62
N LEU A 56 24.70 -25.19 2.71
CA LEU A 56 23.36 -24.87 3.21
C LEU A 56 22.81 -23.64 2.50
N ILE A 57 21.49 -23.49 2.48
CA ILE A 57 20.83 -22.30 1.92
C ILE A 57 20.65 -21.27 3.04
N SER A 58 21.52 -20.24 3.06
CA SER A 58 21.61 -19.27 4.15
C SER A 58 20.49 -18.23 4.19
N ASN A 59 19.82 -17.99 3.06
CA ASN A 59 18.71 -17.03 2.95
C ASN A 59 17.33 -17.64 3.27
N VAL A 60 17.26 -18.94 3.52
CA VAL A 60 16.03 -19.64 3.94
C VAL A 60 16.29 -20.27 5.30
N LEU A 61 15.71 -19.67 6.33
CA LEU A 61 15.95 -20.06 7.73
C LEU A 61 14.75 -20.82 8.28
N ILE A 62 15.02 -21.93 8.97
CA ILE A 62 14.04 -22.71 9.71
C ILE A 62 14.47 -22.70 11.17
N ASN A 63 13.62 -22.17 12.06
CA ASN A 63 13.97 -21.88 13.46
C ASN A 63 15.31 -21.12 13.60
N GLY A 64 15.53 -20.12 12.74
CA GLY A 64 16.75 -19.30 12.75
C GLY A 64 18.02 -19.99 12.22
N ARG A 65 17.91 -21.21 11.68
CA ARG A 65 19.05 -21.97 11.14
C ARG A 65 18.92 -22.15 9.62
N PRO A 66 20.01 -22.00 8.84
CA PRO A 66 20.01 -22.28 7.40
C PRO A 66 19.45 -23.67 7.08
N VAL A 67 18.57 -23.75 6.08
CA VAL A 67 17.98 -25.03 5.66
C VAL A 67 18.98 -25.88 4.86
N ALA A 68 18.93 -27.19 5.06
CA ALA A 68 19.69 -28.15 4.28
C ALA A 68 18.90 -28.61 3.04
N THR A 69 19.61 -28.88 1.95
CA THR A 69 19.05 -29.34 0.67
C THR A 69 19.89 -30.48 0.11
N LEU A 70 19.43 -31.11 -0.96
CA LEU A 70 20.23 -32.08 -1.72
C LEU A 70 21.61 -31.50 -2.06
N GLY A 71 22.68 -32.21 -1.68
CA GLY A 71 24.06 -31.76 -1.85
C GLY A 71 24.61 -30.85 -0.75
N SER A 72 23.85 -30.55 0.31
CA SER A 72 24.41 -30.00 1.54
C SER A 72 25.39 -31.00 2.18
N LEU A 73 26.32 -30.48 2.97
CA LEU A 73 27.47 -31.21 3.51
C LEU A 73 27.42 -31.29 5.04
N GLY A 74 27.80 -32.43 5.58
CA GLY A 74 28.17 -32.55 6.99
C GLY A 74 29.66 -32.29 7.22
N ASP A 75 30.03 -32.05 8.48
CA ASP A 75 31.41 -31.81 8.95
C ASP A 75 32.35 -33.02 8.78
N HIS A 76 31.82 -34.20 8.46
CA HIS A 76 32.60 -35.37 8.04
C HIS A 76 32.89 -35.37 6.53
N GLY A 77 32.39 -34.37 5.79
CA GLY A 77 32.41 -34.32 4.33
C GLY A 77 31.32 -35.18 3.69
N ASN A 78 30.37 -35.72 4.45
CA ASN A 78 29.26 -36.47 3.91
C ASN A 78 28.31 -35.56 3.14
N VAL A 79 27.73 -36.09 2.07
CA VAL A 79 26.84 -35.35 1.18
C VAL A 79 25.42 -35.85 1.35
N ILE A 80 24.45 -34.95 1.49
CA ILE A 80 23.03 -35.32 1.39
C ILE A 80 22.72 -35.73 -0.04
N ILE A 81 22.21 -36.95 -0.24
CA ILE A 81 21.95 -37.55 -1.56
C ILE A 81 20.46 -37.82 -1.82
N GLY A 82 19.57 -37.38 -0.91
CA GLY A 82 18.13 -37.40 -1.11
C GLY A 82 17.44 -36.18 -0.50
N GLY A 83 16.17 -35.97 -0.87
CA GLY A 83 15.37 -34.84 -0.41
C GLY A 83 13.91 -34.97 -0.84
N SER A 84 13.10 -33.99 -0.46
CA SER A 84 11.68 -33.87 -0.82
C SER A 84 11.47 -33.78 -2.34
N GLY A 85 10.47 -34.50 -2.85
CA GLY A 85 10.07 -34.44 -4.26
C GLY A 85 9.17 -33.25 -4.61
N THR A 86 8.66 -32.53 -3.60
CA THR A 86 7.64 -31.48 -3.74
C THR A 86 8.13 -30.13 -3.21
N VAL A 87 9.03 -30.14 -2.23
CA VAL A 87 9.59 -28.95 -1.61
C VAL A 87 10.96 -28.65 -2.20
N ILE A 88 11.01 -27.62 -3.05
CA ILE A 88 12.20 -27.20 -3.77
C ILE A 88 12.66 -25.84 -3.25
N ILE A 89 13.90 -25.76 -2.78
CA ILE A 89 14.48 -24.56 -2.15
C ILE A 89 15.69 -24.11 -2.97
N GLY A 90 15.72 -22.83 -3.35
CA GLY A 90 16.79 -22.23 -4.15
C GLY A 90 17.32 -20.93 -3.57
N ASN A 91 18.51 -20.57 -4.02
CA ASN A 91 19.18 -19.29 -3.69
C ASN A 91 18.91 -18.19 -4.73
N THR A 92 18.29 -18.53 -5.85
CA THR A 92 18.00 -17.61 -6.96
C THR A 92 16.53 -17.72 -7.32
N HIS A 93 15.86 -16.58 -7.41
CA HIS A 93 14.54 -16.48 -8.00
C HIS A 93 14.68 -15.83 -9.37
N THR A 94 13.94 -16.31 -10.36
CA THR A 94 13.73 -15.58 -11.60
C THR A 94 12.42 -14.82 -11.40
N PRO A 95 12.44 -13.47 -11.30
CA PRO A 95 11.20 -12.70 -11.29
C PRO A 95 10.37 -13.10 -12.50
N ALA A 96 9.07 -13.33 -12.30
CA ALA A 96 8.17 -13.53 -13.43
C ALA A 96 8.28 -12.33 -14.37
N SER A 97 8.23 -12.55 -15.68
CA SER A 97 8.15 -11.47 -16.66
C SER A 97 6.93 -10.61 -16.34
N PHE A 98 7.18 -9.45 -15.76
CA PHE A 98 6.14 -8.48 -15.47
C PHE A 98 5.90 -7.68 -16.74
N THR A 99 4.72 -7.84 -17.32
CA THR A 99 4.23 -6.87 -18.29
C THR A 99 3.43 -5.83 -17.50
N PRO A 100 3.90 -4.57 -17.39
CA PRO A 100 3.11 -3.55 -16.73
C PRO A 100 1.75 -3.43 -17.42
N PRO A 101 0.65 -3.20 -16.67
CA PRO A 101 -0.62 -2.87 -17.28
C PRO A 101 -0.43 -1.67 -18.20
N ALA A 102 -1.05 -1.72 -19.38
CA ALA A 102 -1.01 -0.60 -20.30
C ALA A 102 -1.50 0.66 -19.55
N PRO A 103 -0.77 1.79 -19.64
CA PRO A 103 -1.32 3.05 -19.14
C PRO A 103 -2.68 3.26 -19.78
N LEU A 104 -3.67 3.67 -18.97
CA LEU A 104 -4.96 4.10 -19.49
C LEU A 104 -4.69 5.16 -20.57
N GLY A 105 -5.06 4.82 -21.80
CA GLY A 105 -4.74 5.66 -22.95
C GLY A 105 -5.50 6.97 -22.83
N ASN A 106 -4.78 8.06 -22.64
CA ASN A 106 -5.30 9.38 -22.97
C ASN A 106 -5.60 9.35 -24.47
N THR A 107 -6.87 9.28 -24.84
CA THR A 107 -7.28 9.53 -26.21
C THR A 107 -6.88 10.95 -26.52
N ALA A 108 -5.83 11.13 -27.33
CA ALA A 108 -5.46 12.41 -27.87
C ALA A 108 -6.72 13.07 -28.48
N PRO A 109 -6.99 14.35 -28.20
CA PRO A 109 -8.14 15.01 -28.80
C PRO A 109 -7.95 14.99 -30.31
N ALA A 110 -8.96 14.50 -31.02
CA ALA A 110 -9.05 14.68 -32.46
C ALA A 110 -8.87 16.17 -32.74
N ALA A 111 -7.88 16.52 -33.57
CA ALA A 111 -7.65 17.89 -33.97
C ALA A 111 -8.93 18.45 -34.64
N LEU A 112 -9.66 19.29 -33.91
CA LEU A 112 -10.75 20.05 -34.47
C LEU A 112 -10.13 21.14 -35.35
N THR A 113 -10.23 20.96 -36.67
CA THR A 113 -10.01 22.02 -37.64
C THR A 113 -11.02 23.14 -37.39
N PRO A 114 -10.60 24.40 -37.14
CA PRO A 114 -11.53 25.50 -36.99
C PRO A 114 -12.12 25.86 -38.35
N ILE A 115 -13.41 25.66 -38.53
CA ILE A 115 -14.19 26.28 -39.61
C ILE A 115 -15.03 27.38 -38.97
N ALA A 116 -14.50 28.59 -38.95
CA ALA A 116 -15.29 29.81 -38.76
C ALA A 116 -14.60 30.95 -39.55
N PRO A 117 -15.33 31.70 -40.40
CA PRO A 117 -14.76 32.81 -41.14
C PRO A 117 -14.58 34.03 -40.23
N ALA A 118 -13.47 34.74 -40.43
CA ALA A 118 -13.14 35.95 -39.69
C ALA A 118 -14.12 37.11 -39.99
N LEU A 119 -14.62 37.75 -38.94
CA LEU A 119 -15.31 39.04 -39.01
C LEU A 119 -14.27 40.18 -39.13
N PRO A 120 -14.57 41.25 -39.90
CA PRO A 120 -13.63 42.33 -40.13
C PRO A 120 -13.51 43.26 -38.90
N PRO A 121 -12.36 43.94 -38.73
CA PRO A 121 -12.14 44.82 -37.60
C PRO A 121 -12.94 46.12 -37.76
N GLN A 122 -13.71 46.48 -36.74
CA GLN A 122 -14.27 47.82 -36.64
C GLN A 122 -13.40 48.75 -35.79
N SER A 123 -13.30 49.96 -36.30
CA SER A 123 -12.41 51.06 -35.97
C SER A 123 -12.72 51.75 -34.64
N SER A 124 -11.65 52.25 -34.03
CA SER A 124 -11.63 53.13 -32.87
C SER A 124 -12.36 54.47 -33.10
N PHE A 125 -13.22 54.85 -32.15
CA PHE A 125 -13.54 56.23 -31.77
C PHE A 125 -13.47 56.25 -30.23
N ALA A 126 -12.48 56.88 -29.59
CA ALA A 126 -12.23 58.32 -29.44
C ALA A 126 -13.37 59.08 -28.75
N ASP A 127 -13.00 59.68 -27.61
CA ASP A 127 -13.69 60.72 -26.82
C ASP A 127 -14.77 60.30 -25.82
N ALA A 128 -14.30 59.92 -24.62
CA ALA A 128 -15.08 60.03 -23.39
C ALA A 128 -15.25 61.51 -23.02
N ARG A 129 -16.48 62.04 -23.14
CA ARG A 129 -16.92 63.23 -22.42
C ARG A 129 -17.78 62.80 -21.23
N ALA A 130 -17.45 63.33 -20.06
CA ALA A 130 -18.21 63.18 -18.83
C ALA A 130 -19.61 63.81 -18.98
N TRP A 131 -20.66 63.04 -18.71
CA TRP A 131 -22.02 63.54 -18.63
C TRP A 131 -22.23 64.26 -17.29
N GLN A 132 -22.70 65.50 -17.36
CA GLN A 132 -23.22 66.26 -16.22
C GLN A 132 -24.74 66.10 -16.20
N GLU A 133 -25.31 65.75 -15.04
CA GLU A 133 -26.76 65.68 -14.84
C GLU A 133 -27.37 67.08 -14.78
N GLU A 134 -28.35 67.36 -15.64
CA GLU A 134 -29.31 68.45 -15.42
C GLU A 134 -30.68 67.86 -15.03
N PRO A 135 -31.44 68.52 -14.14
CA PRO A 135 -32.66 67.95 -13.57
C PRO A 135 -33.85 68.21 -14.50
N GLY A 136 -34.44 67.15 -15.07
CA GLY A 136 -35.73 67.31 -15.76
C GLY A 136 -36.23 66.22 -16.70
N ASP A 137 -35.48 65.16 -17.04
CA ASP A 137 -35.99 64.19 -18.03
C ASP A 137 -36.70 62.97 -17.39
N PRO A 138 -37.93 62.64 -17.83
CA PRO A 138 -38.69 61.51 -17.31
C PRO A 138 -38.17 60.19 -17.90
N ALA A 139 -38.03 59.17 -17.04
CA ALA A 139 -37.61 57.83 -17.41
C ALA A 139 -38.52 57.21 -18.50
N PRO A 140 -37.98 56.66 -19.60
CA PRO A 140 -38.77 55.87 -20.51
C PRO A 140 -39.01 54.48 -19.91
N TYR A 141 -40.30 54.19 -19.70
CA TYR A 141 -40.83 52.87 -19.42
C TYR A 141 -40.51 51.89 -20.56
N GLY A 142 -40.21 50.65 -20.19
CA GLY A 142 -40.24 49.49 -21.10
C GLY A 142 -38.87 48.93 -21.43
N LEU A 143 -38.23 48.32 -20.44
CA LEU A 143 -37.40 47.16 -20.69
C LEU A 143 -38.14 45.98 -20.07
N GLU A 144 -38.44 44.98 -20.90
CA GLU A 144 -38.72 43.64 -20.43
C GLU A 144 -37.59 43.31 -19.45
N GLU A 145 -37.94 43.08 -18.19
CA GLU A 145 -37.01 42.44 -17.26
C GLU A 145 -36.78 41.06 -17.88
N GLU A 146 -35.69 40.93 -18.66
CA GLU A 146 -35.08 39.63 -18.88
C GLU A 146 -34.82 39.13 -17.47
N ASP A 147 -35.59 38.11 -17.07
CA ASP A 147 -35.31 37.29 -15.91
C ASP A 147 -33.82 36.94 -15.99
N GLU A 148 -32.97 37.69 -15.28
CA GLU A 148 -31.65 37.23 -14.88
C GLU A 148 -31.96 36.03 -13.99
N GLU A 149 -32.12 34.86 -14.62
CA GLU A 149 -32.12 33.59 -13.94
C GLU A 149 -30.92 33.63 -13.01
N GLU A 150 -31.18 33.73 -11.71
CA GLU A 150 -30.18 33.51 -10.68
C GLU A 150 -29.55 32.15 -11.03
N GLU A 151 -28.35 32.14 -11.61
CA GLU A 151 -27.50 30.97 -11.67
C GLU A 151 -27.19 30.62 -10.21
N LEU A 152 -28.11 29.91 -9.57
CA LEU A 152 -27.87 29.16 -8.36
C LEU A 152 -26.68 28.28 -8.71
N THR A 153 -25.52 28.68 -8.21
CA THR A 153 -24.21 28.03 -8.37
C THR A 153 -24.31 26.56 -7.96
N ALA A 154 -24.83 25.73 -8.87
CA ALA A 154 -25.05 24.32 -8.64
C ALA A 154 -23.67 23.69 -8.58
N ARG A 155 -23.26 23.27 -7.37
CA ARG A 155 -21.95 22.62 -7.18
C ARG A 155 -21.83 21.44 -8.16
N GLN A 156 -20.72 21.40 -8.88
CA GLN A 156 -20.46 20.37 -9.87
C GLN A 156 -20.47 18.98 -9.22
N ALA A 157 -21.27 18.06 -9.76
CA ALA A 157 -21.29 16.66 -9.34
C ALA A 157 -20.04 15.94 -9.86
N VAL A 158 -19.23 15.37 -8.95
CA VAL A 158 -17.94 14.72 -9.29
C VAL A 158 -17.89 13.29 -8.73
N THR A 159 -17.20 12.39 -9.45
CA THR A 159 -16.86 11.07 -8.92
C THR A 159 -15.58 11.16 -8.10
N LEU A 160 -15.62 10.74 -6.84
CA LEU A 160 -14.44 10.64 -5.99
C LEU A 160 -13.97 9.19 -5.95
N ARG A 161 -12.72 8.94 -6.31
CA ARG A 161 -12.09 7.63 -6.24
C ARG A 161 -10.99 7.62 -5.18
N ILE A 162 -11.03 6.67 -4.27
CA ILE A 162 -10.05 6.56 -3.18
C ILE A 162 -9.39 5.18 -3.20
N GLY A 163 -8.07 5.16 -3.36
CA GLY A 163 -7.25 3.98 -3.14
C GLY A 163 -6.98 3.78 -1.64
N VAL A 164 -7.37 2.64 -1.07
CA VAL A 164 -7.22 2.32 0.36
C VAL A 164 -6.23 1.17 0.53
N PHE A 165 -5.09 1.44 1.16
CA PHE A 165 -3.94 0.53 1.18
C PHE A 165 -3.63 0.02 2.60
N PHE A 166 -3.99 -1.24 2.89
CA PHE A 166 -3.76 -1.89 4.19
C PHE A 166 -2.48 -2.73 4.21
N ASP A 167 -1.45 -2.28 4.92
CA ASP A 167 -0.18 -2.99 4.96
C ASP A 167 -0.19 -4.26 5.83
N GLY A 168 0.82 -5.11 5.61
CA GLY A 168 1.06 -6.35 6.36
C GLY A 168 1.50 -6.11 7.80
N THR A 169 1.48 -7.16 8.60
CA THR A 169 1.90 -7.04 10.01
C THR A 169 3.36 -6.66 10.14
N GLY A 170 3.65 -5.73 11.06
CA GLY A 170 5.02 -5.26 11.25
C GLY A 170 5.51 -4.36 10.13
N ASN A 171 4.72 -4.12 9.07
CA ASN A 171 5.09 -3.19 8.02
C ASN A 171 4.59 -1.79 8.36
N ASN A 172 5.49 -0.81 8.31
CA ASN A 172 5.15 0.59 8.41
C ASN A 172 6.19 1.37 7.61
N ALA A 173 5.80 1.87 6.44
CA ALA A 173 6.74 2.53 5.54
C ALA A 173 7.39 3.79 6.14
N SER A 174 6.66 4.53 6.99
CA SER A 174 7.24 5.68 7.71
C SER A 174 8.30 5.22 8.72
N ASN A 175 8.06 4.14 9.47
CA ASN A 175 9.05 3.58 10.38
C ASN A 175 10.25 3.00 9.61
N SER A 176 10.02 2.30 8.49
CA SER A 176 11.08 1.84 7.59
C SER A 176 11.96 3.00 7.11
N ALA A 177 11.36 4.12 6.70
CA ALA A 177 12.09 5.31 6.27
C ALA A 177 12.90 5.94 7.43
N ILE A 178 12.31 6.03 8.63
CA ILE A 178 13.01 6.50 9.84
C ILE A 178 14.20 5.58 10.15
N GLY A 179 13.99 4.26 10.15
CA GLY A 179 15.04 3.28 10.42
C GLY A 179 16.15 3.29 9.38
N ALA A 180 15.81 3.48 8.09
CA ALA A 180 16.80 3.64 7.02
C ALA A 180 17.66 4.89 7.22
N GLN A 181 17.06 6.04 7.59
CA GLN A 181 17.80 7.26 7.95
C GLN A 181 18.72 7.01 9.15
N CYS A 182 18.24 6.28 10.16
CA CYS A 182 19.05 5.92 11.33
C CYS A 182 20.21 4.96 11.04
N ARG A 183 20.13 4.16 9.97
CA ARG A 183 21.22 3.28 9.48
C ARG A 183 22.13 3.94 8.44
N ALA A 184 21.78 5.13 7.96
CA ALA A 184 22.57 5.92 7.02
C ALA A 184 23.92 6.50 7.52
N PRO A 185 24.36 6.44 8.81
CA PRO A 185 25.67 6.96 9.23
C PRO A 185 26.91 6.38 8.54
N ALA A 186 26.77 5.44 7.60
CA ALA A 186 27.84 4.99 6.72
C ALA A 186 28.17 5.99 5.56
N LEU A 187 27.49 7.14 5.45
CA LEU A 187 27.60 8.09 4.32
C LEU A 187 28.55 9.29 4.54
N GLY A 188 29.42 9.28 5.57
CA GLY A 188 30.44 10.32 5.74
C GLY A 188 29.97 11.62 6.40
N LEU A 189 29.08 11.51 7.40
CA LEU A 189 28.56 12.64 8.17
C LEU A 189 29.60 13.19 9.17
N GLY A 190 29.51 14.50 9.46
CA GLY A 190 30.34 15.14 10.48
C GLY A 190 29.99 14.71 11.92
N GLU A 191 30.90 14.93 12.87
CA GLU A 191 30.79 14.42 14.25
C GLU A 191 29.54 14.94 15.01
N GLN A 192 29.15 16.19 14.78
CA GLN A 192 27.93 16.80 15.36
C GLN A 192 26.63 16.24 14.76
N GLU A 193 26.61 16.00 13.45
CA GLU A 193 25.45 15.42 12.74
C GLU A 193 25.27 13.95 13.12
N ALA A 194 26.37 13.22 13.28
CA ALA A 194 26.37 11.85 13.79
C ALA A 194 25.80 11.79 15.21
N GLN A 195 26.18 12.70 16.12
CA GLN A 195 25.64 12.75 17.49
C GLN A 195 24.15 13.11 17.53
N ALA A 196 23.70 14.09 16.74
CA ALA A 196 22.27 14.42 16.64
C ALA A 196 21.45 13.25 16.06
N MET A 197 22.01 12.52 15.10
CA MET A 197 21.39 11.32 14.54
C MET A 197 21.31 10.20 15.59
N VAL A 198 22.39 9.94 16.34
CA VAL A 198 22.41 8.92 17.41
C VAL A 198 21.35 9.23 18.47
N GLN A 199 21.24 10.48 18.94
CA GLN A 199 20.21 10.86 19.92
C GLN A 199 18.79 10.72 19.37
N ARG A 200 18.57 11.05 18.09
CA ARG A 200 17.28 10.85 17.43
C ARG A 200 16.94 9.37 17.29
N CYS A 201 17.93 8.52 17.06
CA CYS A 201 17.76 7.09 16.82
C CYS A 201 17.74 6.24 18.10
N GLU A 202 18.29 6.72 19.22
CA GLU A 202 18.19 6.08 20.55
C GLU A 202 16.73 5.83 20.95
N ALA A 203 15.83 6.78 20.67
CA ALA A 203 14.40 6.64 20.95
C ALA A 203 13.69 5.57 20.11
N HIS A 204 14.27 5.18 18.97
CA HIS A 204 13.64 4.32 17.98
C HIS A 204 14.07 2.86 18.05
N HIS A 205 14.90 2.45 19.04
CA HIS A 205 15.32 1.06 19.29
C HIS A 205 15.43 0.24 17.99
N LEU A 206 16.57 0.30 17.30
CA LEU A 206 16.85 -0.40 16.04
C LEU A 206 16.92 -1.94 16.21
N ASP A 207 15.87 -2.50 16.80
CA ASP A 207 15.60 -3.91 16.91
C ASP A 207 15.46 -4.46 15.48
N PRO A 208 16.30 -5.41 15.08
CA PRO A 208 16.25 -6.03 13.75
C PRO A 208 14.92 -6.70 13.45
N ASP A 209 14.11 -7.01 14.47
CA ASP A 209 12.79 -7.64 14.31
C ASP A 209 11.64 -6.63 14.33
N SER A 210 11.93 -5.32 14.34
CA SER A 210 10.92 -4.25 14.35
C SER A 210 10.58 -3.70 12.96
N SER A 211 9.46 -2.98 12.86
CA SER A 211 9.05 -2.24 11.65
C SER A 211 10.07 -1.23 11.15
N TYR A 212 10.98 -0.76 12.01
CA TYR A 212 12.07 0.15 11.61
C TYR A 212 13.20 -0.58 10.86
N ALA A 213 13.33 -1.89 11.03
CA ALA A 213 14.30 -2.72 10.33
C ALA A 213 13.78 -3.23 8.98
N ASN A 214 12.45 -3.27 8.79
CA ASN A 214 11.81 -3.76 7.57
C ASN A 214 12.06 -2.84 6.36
N ASP A 215 12.11 -3.46 5.17
CA ASP A 215 11.99 -2.75 3.89
C ASP A 215 10.50 -2.45 3.59
N VAL A 216 10.23 -1.57 2.62
CA VAL A 216 8.88 -1.21 2.21
C VAL A 216 8.16 -2.37 1.51
N SER A 217 6.87 -2.54 1.81
CA SER A 217 6.06 -3.60 1.24
C SER A 217 5.56 -3.29 -0.18
N ASN A 218 5.01 -4.29 -0.87
CA ASN A 218 4.31 -4.05 -2.13
C ASN A 218 3.07 -3.17 -1.97
N ILE A 219 2.45 -3.13 -0.78
CA ILE A 219 1.33 -2.21 -0.50
C ILE A 219 1.81 -0.77 -0.50
N TRP A 220 2.96 -0.50 0.13
CA TRP A 220 3.58 0.83 0.04
C TRP A 220 3.97 1.20 -1.39
N ARG A 221 4.57 0.27 -2.14
CA ARG A 221 4.94 0.51 -3.55
C ARG A 221 3.72 0.79 -4.43
N LEU A 222 2.63 0.04 -4.25
CA LEU A 222 1.37 0.30 -4.95
C LEU A 222 0.77 1.64 -4.53
N TYR A 223 0.82 1.98 -3.24
CA TYR A 223 0.41 3.29 -2.74
C TYR A 223 1.20 4.42 -3.41
N GLU A 224 2.53 4.30 -3.57
CA GLU A 224 3.36 5.29 -4.28
C GLU A 224 3.05 5.40 -5.78
N LEU A 225 2.67 4.29 -6.42
CA LEU A 225 2.30 4.25 -7.83
C LEU A 225 0.88 4.78 -8.09
N TYR A 226 -0.01 4.68 -7.11
CA TYR A 226 -1.35 5.25 -7.16
C TYR A 226 -1.23 6.77 -7.00
N ARG A 227 -1.48 7.54 -8.07
CA ARG A 227 -1.24 8.98 -8.08
C ARG A 227 -2.49 9.73 -7.63
N ASP A 228 -2.32 10.63 -6.67
CA ASP A 228 -3.36 11.61 -6.35
C ASP A 228 -3.61 12.52 -7.56
N GLU A 229 -4.89 12.73 -7.84
CA GLU A 229 -5.38 13.68 -8.84
C GLU A 229 -6.62 14.38 -8.26
N PRO A 230 -6.46 15.30 -7.29
CA PRO A 230 -7.59 15.90 -6.57
C PRO A 230 -8.51 16.72 -7.49
N ILE A 231 -7.92 17.38 -8.49
CA ILE A 231 -8.62 18.09 -9.56
C ILE A 231 -8.48 17.25 -10.84
N PRO A 232 -9.57 16.73 -11.41
CA PRO A 232 -9.50 15.90 -12.61
C PRO A 232 -8.98 16.70 -13.80
N LYS A 233 -8.08 16.10 -14.60
CA LYS A 233 -7.55 16.75 -15.82
C LYS A 233 -8.55 16.84 -16.97
N GLU A 234 -9.55 15.97 -16.96
CA GLU A 234 -10.56 15.86 -18.02
C GLU A 234 -11.96 15.96 -17.42
N VAL A 235 -12.88 16.61 -18.15
CA VAL A 235 -14.28 16.71 -17.73
C VAL A 235 -14.89 15.32 -17.65
N GLY A 236 -15.41 14.96 -16.47
CA GLY A 236 -16.00 13.64 -16.22
C GLY A 236 -15.02 12.58 -15.71
N ALA A 237 -13.72 12.87 -15.62
CA ALA A 237 -12.77 12.01 -14.92
C ALA A 237 -12.97 12.10 -13.38
N PRO A 238 -12.62 11.05 -12.62
CA PRO A 238 -12.75 11.09 -11.17
C PRO A 238 -11.66 11.94 -10.53
N SER A 239 -11.96 12.56 -9.40
CA SER A 239 -10.95 13.06 -8.46
C SER A 239 -10.36 11.87 -7.72
N ILE A 240 -9.04 11.72 -7.72
CA ILE A 240 -8.34 10.55 -7.19
C ILE A 240 -7.58 10.91 -5.92
N PHE A 241 -7.82 10.16 -4.86
CA PHE A 241 -7.09 10.24 -3.59
C PHE A 241 -6.55 8.87 -3.20
N ARG A 242 -5.57 8.84 -2.32
CA ARG A 242 -5.08 7.61 -1.69
C ARG A 242 -4.90 7.75 -0.20
N VAL A 243 -5.09 6.65 0.50
CA VAL A 243 -4.87 6.55 1.94
C VAL A 243 -4.07 5.30 2.27
N TYR A 244 -3.08 5.44 3.14
CA TYR A 244 -2.22 4.36 3.59
C TYR A 244 -2.49 4.04 5.06
N VAL A 245 -2.84 2.79 5.32
CA VAL A 245 -3.07 2.25 6.66
C VAL A 245 -1.89 1.37 7.01
N THR A 246 -1.19 1.76 8.07
CA THR A 246 -0.02 1.04 8.57
C THR A 246 -0.36 -0.38 9.04
N GLY A 247 0.64 -1.24 9.05
CA GLY A 247 0.51 -2.65 9.36
C GLY A 247 0.00 -2.95 10.77
N ILE A 248 -0.70 -4.08 10.91
CA ILE A 248 -1.11 -4.62 12.21
C ILE A 248 0.11 -4.68 13.14
N GLY A 249 -0.08 -4.23 14.38
CA GLY A 249 0.97 -4.21 15.38
C GLY A 249 2.00 -3.10 15.23
N THR A 250 1.75 -2.10 14.38
CA THR A 250 2.62 -0.92 14.22
C THR A 250 1.84 0.37 14.40
N THR A 251 2.55 1.40 14.83
CA THR A 251 2.09 2.80 14.83
C THR A 251 3.27 3.68 14.44
N THR A 252 3.05 4.64 13.56
CA THR A 252 4.13 5.51 13.06
C THR A 252 4.81 6.27 14.20
N GLY A 253 6.14 6.21 14.24
CA GLY A 253 6.97 6.88 15.24
C GLY A 253 6.91 6.28 16.64
N LYS A 254 6.17 5.18 16.86
CA LYS A 254 6.09 4.47 18.14
C LYS A 254 6.74 3.08 18.05
N PRO A 255 7.09 2.45 19.18
CA PRO A 255 7.49 1.06 19.21
C PRO A 255 6.38 0.12 18.71
N ASP A 256 6.79 -0.99 18.11
CA ASP A 256 5.86 -2.02 17.64
C ASP A 256 5.15 -2.71 18.81
N THR A 257 3.89 -3.11 18.57
CA THR A 257 3.07 -3.81 19.55
C THR A 257 3.09 -5.30 19.29
N LEU A 258 4.05 -6.03 19.86
CA LEU A 258 4.17 -7.48 19.68
C LEU A 258 2.92 -8.24 20.17
N PHE A 259 2.48 -7.96 21.40
CA PHE A 259 1.26 -8.54 21.99
C PHE A 259 0.32 -7.43 22.49
N PRO A 260 -1.01 -7.49 22.22
CA PRO A 260 -1.72 -8.51 21.43
C PRO A 260 -1.75 -8.18 19.91
N GLY A 261 -1.04 -7.13 19.47
CA GLY A 261 -1.05 -6.61 18.10
C GLY A 261 -0.49 -7.59 17.07
N GLN A 262 0.83 -7.65 16.91
CA GLN A 262 1.47 -8.52 15.92
C GLN A 262 1.23 -10.02 16.16
N ALA A 263 1.02 -10.46 17.40
CA ALA A 263 0.78 -11.88 17.70
C ALA A 263 -0.65 -12.31 17.34
N PHE A 264 -1.67 -11.59 17.84
CA PHE A 264 -3.07 -12.01 17.75
C PHE A 264 -3.95 -11.13 16.86
N GLY A 265 -3.42 -10.03 16.33
CA GLY A 265 -4.17 -9.07 15.52
C GLY A 265 -5.26 -8.33 16.29
N ARG A 266 -5.08 -8.13 17.61
CA ARG A 266 -6.07 -7.51 18.50
C ARG A 266 -5.53 -6.25 19.17
N GLY A 267 -6.40 -5.52 19.86
CA GLY A 267 -6.07 -4.29 20.56
C GLY A 267 -5.98 -3.08 19.62
N ALA A 268 -5.38 -2.00 20.10
CA ALA A 268 -5.34 -0.70 19.42
C ALA A 268 -4.58 -0.70 18.09
N THR A 269 -3.78 -1.73 17.81
CA THR A 269 -3.07 -1.93 16.53
C THR A 269 -3.51 -3.20 15.80
N GLY A 270 -4.64 -3.79 16.22
CA GLY A 270 -5.22 -4.99 15.63
C GLY A 270 -5.99 -4.73 14.34
N VAL A 271 -6.55 -5.80 13.76
CA VAL A 271 -7.25 -5.74 12.46
C VAL A 271 -8.43 -4.77 12.51
N LEU A 272 -9.29 -4.84 13.53
CA LEU A 272 -10.46 -3.96 13.66
C LEU A 272 -10.06 -2.49 13.81
N ALA A 273 -9.05 -2.21 14.64
CA ALA A 273 -8.53 -0.86 14.82
C ALA A 273 -7.95 -0.29 13.51
N LYS A 274 -7.25 -1.10 12.70
CA LYS A 274 -6.78 -0.69 11.38
C LYS A 274 -7.91 -0.43 10.39
N VAL A 275 -9.01 -1.19 10.46
CA VAL A 275 -10.19 -0.92 9.62
C VAL A 275 -10.88 0.38 10.03
N GLU A 276 -10.98 0.66 11.32
CA GLU A 276 -11.48 1.96 11.82
C GLU A 276 -10.56 3.12 11.39
N GLU A 277 -9.24 2.96 11.50
CA GLU A 277 -8.24 3.90 10.97
C GLU A 277 -8.45 4.16 9.48
N GLY A 278 -8.64 3.12 8.67
CA GLY A 278 -8.94 3.25 7.25
C GLY A 278 -10.22 4.03 6.95
N MET A 279 -11.29 3.83 7.73
CA MET A 279 -12.53 4.61 7.58
C MET A 279 -12.34 6.08 7.94
N MET A 280 -11.55 6.38 8.98
CA MET A 280 -11.22 7.76 9.34
C MET A 280 -10.37 8.45 8.28
N LEU A 281 -9.38 7.74 7.70
CA LEU A 281 -8.57 8.28 6.61
C LEU A 281 -9.39 8.54 5.34
N VAL A 282 -10.36 7.67 5.03
CA VAL A 282 -11.31 7.93 3.95
C VAL A 282 -12.14 9.19 4.22
N ALA A 283 -12.65 9.37 5.44
CA ALA A 283 -13.33 10.60 5.82
C ALA A 283 -12.44 11.83 5.65
N GLN A 284 -11.17 11.74 6.07
CA GLN A 284 -10.19 12.81 5.90
C GLN A 284 -9.94 13.15 4.43
N ALA A 285 -9.85 12.14 3.54
CA ALA A 285 -9.69 12.38 2.11
C ALA A 285 -10.92 13.08 1.50
N LEU A 286 -12.12 12.80 2.02
CA LEU A 286 -13.34 13.51 1.64
C LEU A 286 -13.37 14.96 2.12
N ASP A 287 -12.89 15.22 3.34
CA ASP A 287 -12.73 16.58 3.86
C ASP A 287 -11.73 17.37 2.99
N THR A 288 -10.57 16.78 2.68
CA THR A 288 -9.56 17.38 1.78
C THR A 288 -10.13 17.66 0.39
N PHE A 289 -10.92 16.73 -0.17
CA PHE A 289 -11.59 16.96 -1.46
C PHE A 289 -12.47 18.21 -1.43
N GLN A 290 -13.25 18.42 -0.36
CA GLN A 290 -14.14 19.58 -0.25
C GLN A 290 -13.37 20.89 -0.08
N GLU A 291 -12.27 20.87 0.66
CA GLU A 291 -11.39 22.03 0.81
C GLU A 291 -10.75 22.44 -0.53
N GLU A 292 -10.28 21.46 -1.31
CA GLU A 292 -9.63 21.71 -2.60
C GLU A 292 -10.63 21.96 -3.75
N ASN A 293 -11.88 21.53 -3.60
CA ASN A 293 -12.93 21.64 -4.62
C ASN A 293 -14.22 22.27 -4.05
N PRO A 294 -14.21 23.54 -3.64
CA PRO A 294 -15.34 24.18 -2.94
C PRO A 294 -16.62 24.28 -3.80
N ASN A 295 -16.45 24.27 -5.12
CA ASN A 295 -17.55 24.33 -6.10
C ASN A 295 -18.01 22.93 -6.56
N ALA A 296 -17.49 21.85 -5.97
CA ALA A 296 -17.85 20.49 -6.34
C ALA A 296 -18.49 19.73 -5.16
N THR A 297 -19.25 18.69 -5.48
CA THR A 297 -19.77 17.73 -4.50
C THR A 297 -19.56 16.30 -4.99
N PRO A 298 -19.17 15.36 -4.11
CA PRO A 298 -19.10 13.94 -4.45
C PRO A 298 -20.50 13.42 -4.75
N ALA A 299 -20.76 13.10 -6.02
CA ALA A 299 -21.97 12.44 -6.47
C ALA A 299 -21.79 10.91 -6.52
N ARG A 300 -20.56 10.42 -6.53
CA ARG A 300 -20.22 9.00 -6.51
C ARG A 300 -18.91 8.77 -5.75
N LEU A 301 -18.86 7.72 -4.96
CA LEU A 301 -17.71 7.27 -4.20
C LEU A 301 -17.26 5.90 -4.70
N GLU A 302 -16.06 5.84 -5.25
CA GLU A 302 -15.43 4.63 -5.75
C GLU A 302 -14.21 4.26 -4.89
N LEU A 303 -14.07 2.99 -4.53
CA LEU A 303 -12.97 2.52 -3.70
C LEU A 303 -12.17 1.43 -4.41
N ASP A 304 -10.86 1.60 -4.45
CA ASP A 304 -9.88 0.56 -4.84
C ASP A 304 -9.16 0.11 -3.58
N ILE A 305 -9.37 -1.12 -3.13
CA ILE A 305 -8.93 -1.58 -1.82
C ILE A 305 -7.81 -2.60 -2.00
N PHE A 306 -6.67 -2.37 -1.35
CA PHE A 306 -5.50 -3.24 -1.43
C PHE A 306 -5.12 -3.71 -0.03
N GLY A 307 -4.69 -4.97 0.12
CA GLY A 307 -4.16 -5.45 1.39
C GLY A 307 -3.19 -6.61 1.29
N PHE A 308 -2.22 -6.66 2.21
CA PHE A 308 -1.23 -7.75 2.27
C PHE A 308 -1.29 -8.51 3.59
N SER A 309 -1.24 -9.85 3.56
CA SER A 309 -1.27 -10.72 4.75
C SER A 309 -2.45 -10.38 5.69
N ARG A 310 -2.22 -9.98 6.96
CA ARG A 310 -3.30 -9.49 7.84
C ARG A 310 -3.93 -8.17 7.37
N GLY A 311 -3.20 -7.35 6.62
CA GLY A 311 -3.75 -6.21 5.89
C GLY A 311 -4.79 -6.63 4.86
N ALA A 312 -4.64 -7.81 4.22
CA ALA A 312 -5.67 -8.35 3.31
C ALA A 312 -6.95 -8.76 4.07
N ALA A 313 -6.81 -9.29 5.30
CA ALA A 313 -7.95 -9.54 6.17
C ALA A 313 -8.65 -8.22 6.57
N ALA A 314 -7.87 -7.17 6.88
CA ALA A 314 -8.39 -5.83 7.13
C ALA A 314 -9.11 -5.25 5.90
N ALA A 315 -8.51 -5.33 4.71
CA ALA A 315 -9.09 -4.89 3.44
C ALA A 315 -10.44 -5.56 3.16
N ARG A 316 -10.54 -6.89 3.32
CA ARG A 316 -11.80 -7.62 3.15
C ARG A 316 -12.85 -7.24 4.20
N HIS A 317 -12.43 -7.03 5.44
CA HIS A 317 -13.35 -6.57 6.49
C HIS A 317 -13.83 -5.14 6.23
N PHE A 318 -12.93 -4.24 5.84
CA PHE A 318 -13.22 -2.87 5.43
C PHE A 318 -14.21 -2.84 4.25
N ALA A 319 -13.99 -3.63 3.20
CA ALA A 319 -14.91 -3.78 2.09
C ALA A 319 -16.32 -4.20 2.54
N ASN A 320 -16.42 -5.17 3.45
CA ASN A 320 -17.71 -5.56 4.03
C ASN A 320 -18.39 -4.43 4.81
N GLN A 321 -17.62 -3.59 5.52
CA GLN A 321 -18.16 -2.42 6.21
C GLN A 321 -18.63 -1.34 5.22
N VAL A 322 -17.90 -1.11 4.12
CA VAL A 322 -18.33 -0.22 3.02
C VAL A 322 -19.65 -0.70 2.42
N LEU A 323 -19.81 -2.01 2.20
CA LEU A 323 -21.03 -2.59 1.61
C LEU A 323 -22.28 -2.42 2.48
N ARG A 324 -22.13 -2.10 3.77
CA ARG A 324 -23.24 -1.71 4.65
C ARG A 324 -23.78 -0.30 4.34
N ARG A 325 -23.04 0.51 3.57
CA ARG A 325 -23.47 1.80 3.01
C ARG A 325 -24.00 2.73 4.13
N GLU A 326 -25.22 3.23 4.00
CA GLU A 326 -25.88 4.10 4.98
C GLU A 326 -26.05 3.49 6.38
N GLN A 327 -26.13 2.15 6.44
CA GLN A 327 -26.28 1.40 7.69
C GLN A 327 -24.92 1.02 8.31
N GLY A 328 -23.82 1.44 7.68
CA GLY A 328 -22.46 1.22 8.13
C GLY A 328 -21.71 2.50 8.45
N PRO A 329 -20.37 2.41 8.57
CA PRO A 329 -19.52 3.54 8.97
C PRO A 329 -19.64 4.76 8.06
N LEU A 330 -19.84 4.59 6.75
CA LEU A 330 -20.03 5.72 5.83
C LEU A 330 -21.31 6.51 6.15
N GLY A 331 -22.39 5.81 6.51
CA GLY A 331 -23.62 6.45 6.97
C GLY A 331 -23.47 7.14 8.32
N ASP A 332 -22.67 6.58 9.24
CA ASP A 332 -22.33 7.23 10.51
C ASP A 332 -21.57 8.54 10.27
N LEU A 333 -20.61 8.54 9.34
CA LEU A 333 -19.87 9.74 8.94
C LEU A 333 -20.78 10.80 8.33
N ARG A 334 -21.74 10.42 7.46
CA ARG A 334 -22.75 11.36 6.91
C ARG A 334 -23.60 11.97 8.01
N ARG A 335 -24.11 11.16 8.94
CA ARG A 335 -24.91 11.65 10.08
C ARG A 335 -24.13 12.58 11.00
N ALA A 336 -22.83 12.34 11.14
CA ALA A 336 -21.92 13.20 11.90
C ALA A 336 -21.52 14.48 11.14
N GLY A 337 -21.98 14.69 9.91
CA GLY A 337 -21.62 15.85 9.07
C GLY A 337 -20.20 15.79 8.50
N LYS A 338 -19.53 14.64 8.58
CA LYS A 338 -18.14 14.40 8.13
C LYS A 338 -18.07 13.78 6.73
N LEU A 339 -19.18 13.83 6.00
CA LEU A 339 -19.31 13.27 4.66
C LEU A 339 -20.30 14.12 3.87
N GLY A 340 -19.79 15.16 3.23
CA GLY A 340 -20.59 16.02 2.36
C GLY A 340 -20.73 15.37 0.99
N LEU A 341 -21.86 14.71 0.78
CA LEU A 341 -22.27 14.08 -0.48
C LEU A 341 -23.31 14.96 -1.17
N ALA A 342 -23.48 14.78 -2.49
CA ALA A 342 -24.54 15.43 -3.23
C ALA A 342 -25.94 15.14 -2.64
N ALA A 343 -26.87 16.10 -2.75
CA ALA A 343 -28.21 15.97 -2.17
C ALA A 343 -28.98 14.73 -2.68
N GLY A 344 -28.77 14.36 -3.96
CA GLY A 344 -29.37 13.19 -4.60
C GLY A 344 -28.58 11.88 -4.48
N PHE A 345 -27.56 11.80 -3.62
CA PHE A 345 -26.69 10.63 -3.51
C PHE A 345 -27.47 9.37 -3.11
N ASP A 346 -27.51 8.39 -4.00
CA ASP A 346 -28.13 7.08 -3.81
C ASP A 346 -27.08 6.09 -3.29
N TRP A 347 -27.16 5.80 -1.99
CA TRP A 347 -26.32 4.82 -1.32
C TRP A 347 -26.25 3.45 -2.00
N ARG A 348 -27.27 3.06 -2.77
CA ARG A 348 -27.29 1.77 -3.46
C ARG A 348 -26.41 1.75 -4.70
N ASN A 349 -26.30 2.87 -5.41
CA ASN A 349 -25.72 2.95 -6.75
C ASN A 349 -24.44 3.81 -6.79
N ASP A 350 -24.31 4.75 -5.85
CA ASP A 350 -23.24 5.75 -5.84
C ASP A 350 -22.09 5.38 -4.90
N VAL A 351 -22.16 4.24 -4.20
CA VAL A 351 -21.02 3.63 -3.50
C VAL A 351 -20.61 2.37 -4.24
N ALA A 352 -19.41 2.39 -4.82
CA ALA A 352 -18.84 1.26 -5.56
C ALA A 352 -17.47 0.86 -5.02
N ILE A 353 -17.23 -0.45 -4.98
CA ILE A 353 -15.88 -1.00 -4.83
C ILE A 353 -15.47 -1.46 -6.23
N ASN A 354 -14.50 -0.79 -6.83
CA ASN A 354 -14.04 -1.07 -8.18
C ASN A 354 -13.08 -2.27 -8.19
N PHE A 355 -12.20 -2.33 -7.20
CA PHE A 355 -11.17 -3.34 -7.10
C PHE A 355 -10.91 -3.74 -5.64
N ILE A 356 -10.62 -5.04 -5.43
CA ILE A 356 -10.07 -5.57 -4.18
C ILE A 356 -8.89 -6.48 -4.53
N GLY A 357 -7.69 -6.12 -4.09
CA GLY A 357 -6.44 -6.83 -4.34
C GLY A 357 -5.67 -7.21 -3.08
#